data_AF-A0AAJ5VV97-F1
#
_entry.id   AF-A0AAJ5VV97-F1
#
_cell.length_a   1.000
_cell.length_b   1.000
_cell.length_c   1.000
_cell.angle_alpha   90.00
_cell.angle_beta   90.00
_cell.angle_gamma   90.00
#
_symmetry.space_group_name_H-M   'P 1'
#
loop_
_entity.id
_entity.type
_entity.pdbx_description
1 polymer ?
#
loop_
_entity_poly.entity_id
_entity_poly.type
_entity_poly.pdbx_seq_one_letter_code
_entity_poly.pdbx_strand_id
1 'polypeptide(L)'
;MKPWLAAIAFTLVSATGAHAFQPSVDAAIGKYKSGKLVDFRDVGTLMREAAKWCYAYEDQTCAWTDVYFDVDEEGAVFEINNAWDAERNVGFTDIAVFEGNRICQSGYDWVPTVWAERRDDDSVISGRDLHDLKQEIYANRVVPLNEADDCFDYLYLGADTDSETITLLQRQYVDGVHEPTSDVEVSLYFNAEDAASLSLRW
;
A
#
# COMPACT_ATOMS: atom_id res chain seq x y z
N MET A 1 64.18 29.95 -8.84
CA MET A 1 62.87 30.51 -9.27
C MET A 1 61.90 29.34 -9.39
N LYS A 2 60.70 29.49 -8.79
CA LYS A 2 59.70 28.44 -8.48
C LYS A 2 59.17 27.68 -9.71
N PRO A 3 58.98 26.34 -9.64
CA PRO A 3 58.10 25.66 -10.57
C PRO A 3 56.64 25.91 -10.17
N TRP A 4 55.82 26.36 -11.11
CA TRP A 4 54.38 26.50 -10.94
C TRP A 4 53.73 25.12 -11.12
N LEU A 5 53.26 24.56 -10.01
CA LEU A 5 52.36 23.40 -10.00
C LEU A 5 50.96 23.90 -10.38
N ALA A 6 50.48 23.49 -11.56
CA ALA A 6 49.10 23.67 -11.97
C ALA A 6 48.21 22.74 -11.14
N ALA A 7 47.37 23.31 -10.28
CA ALA A 7 46.36 22.58 -9.55
C ALA A 7 45.17 22.31 -10.49
N ILE A 8 44.95 21.04 -10.82
CA ILE A 8 43.72 20.57 -11.46
C ILE A 8 42.68 20.48 -10.34
N ALA A 9 41.76 21.43 -10.31
CA ALA A 9 40.58 21.36 -9.46
C ALA A 9 39.60 20.34 -10.08
N PHE A 10 39.53 19.15 -9.50
CA PHE A 10 38.42 18.23 -9.71
C PHE A 10 37.19 18.82 -9.02
N THR A 11 36.36 19.55 -9.75
CA THR A 11 34.98 19.83 -9.31
C THR A 11 34.19 18.53 -9.40
N LEU A 12 34.19 17.77 -8.30
CA LEU A 12 33.14 16.81 -7.98
C LEU A 12 31.84 17.61 -7.89
N VAL A 13 31.08 17.63 -8.99
CA VAL A 13 29.66 17.94 -8.93
C VAL A 13 29.05 16.80 -8.13
N SER A 14 28.81 17.06 -6.84
CA SER A 14 27.89 16.26 -6.05
C SER A 14 26.54 16.37 -6.76
N ALA A 15 26.22 15.38 -7.59
CA ALA A 15 24.85 15.17 -8.02
C ALA A 15 24.07 14.85 -6.74
N THR A 16 23.49 15.86 -6.10
CA THR A 16 22.34 15.66 -5.23
C THR A 16 21.32 15.00 -6.13
N GLY A 17 21.15 13.69 -5.99
CA GLY A 17 20.18 12.93 -6.76
C GLY A 17 18.85 13.63 -6.62
N ALA A 18 18.31 14.13 -7.71
CA ALA A 18 16.89 14.42 -7.75
C ALA A 18 16.22 13.07 -7.46
N HIS A 19 15.57 12.98 -6.31
CA HIS A 19 14.75 11.85 -5.91
C HIS A 19 13.61 11.78 -6.93
N ALA A 20 13.83 10.98 -7.96
CA ALA A 20 12.84 10.65 -8.95
C ALA A 20 12.42 9.22 -8.66
N PHE A 21 11.16 8.90 -8.92
CA PHE A 21 10.70 7.53 -8.82
C PHE A 21 11.55 6.61 -9.69
N GLN A 22 11.50 5.31 -9.42
CA GLN A 22 12.06 4.34 -10.35
C GLN A 22 11.44 4.54 -11.76
N PRO A 23 12.18 4.29 -12.85
CA PRO A 23 11.68 4.53 -14.21
C PRO A 23 10.37 3.79 -14.55
N SER A 24 10.13 2.63 -13.94
CA SER A 24 8.88 1.87 -14.08
C SER A 24 7.68 2.64 -13.53
N VAL A 25 7.84 3.25 -12.35
CA VAL A 25 6.83 4.08 -11.68
C VAL A 25 6.60 5.38 -12.46
N ASP A 26 7.66 6.07 -12.87
CA ASP A 26 7.55 7.28 -13.71
C ASP A 26 6.76 7.00 -15.01
N ALA A 27 7.05 5.88 -15.67
CA ALA A 27 6.33 5.47 -16.88
C ALA A 27 4.87 5.11 -16.60
N ALA A 28 4.59 4.49 -15.45
CA ALA A 28 3.24 4.14 -15.02
C ALA A 28 2.40 5.41 -14.79
N ILE A 29 2.91 6.40 -14.05
CA ILE A 29 2.11 7.60 -13.72
C ILE A 29 2.19 8.75 -14.72
N GLY A 30 3.27 8.87 -15.50
CA GLY A 30 3.55 10.05 -16.33
C GLY A 30 2.53 10.32 -17.44
N LYS A 31 1.63 9.37 -17.72
CA LYS A 31 0.54 9.48 -18.69
C LYS A 31 -0.79 9.94 -18.09
N TYR A 32 -0.93 9.98 -16.76
CA TYR A 32 -2.19 10.31 -16.10
C TYR A 32 -2.28 11.79 -15.72
N LYS A 33 -3.51 12.30 -15.79
CA LYS A 33 -3.89 13.58 -15.19
C LYS A 33 -4.72 13.29 -13.96
N SER A 34 -4.74 14.23 -13.01
CA SER A 34 -5.57 14.12 -11.82
C SER A 34 -7.05 13.82 -12.17
N GLY A 35 -7.67 12.92 -11.43
CA GLY A 35 -9.03 12.40 -11.62
C GLY A 35 -9.19 11.40 -12.78
N LYS A 36 -8.10 10.91 -13.39
CA LYS A 36 -8.17 9.89 -14.45
C LYS A 36 -7.99 8.50 -13.91
N LEU A 37 -8.79 7.58 -14.46
CA LEU A 37 -8.69 6.15 -14.18
C LEU A 37 -7.30 5.63 -14.57
N VAL A 38 -6.66 4.96 -13.62
CA VAL A 38 -5.39 4.25 -13.81
C VAL A 38 -5.68 2.88 -14.40
N ASP A 39 -4.88 2.46 -15.36
CA ASP A 39 -4.98 1.13 -15.95
C ASP A 39 -4.47 0.10 -14.93
N PHE A 40 -5.16 -1.03 -14.80
CA PHE A 40 -4.82 -2.02 -13.77
C PHE A 40 -3.37 -2.52 -13.87
N ARG A 41 -2.76 -2.52 -15.06
CA ARG A 41 -1.35 -2.91 -15.22
C ARG A 41 -0.39 -1.91 -14.62
N ASP A 42 -0.74 -0.62 -14.69
CA ASP A 42 0.02 0.43 -14.03
C ASP A 42 -0.21 0.36 -12.53
N VAL A 43 -1.45 0.11 -12.07
CA VAL A 43 -1.72 -0.16 -10.65
C VAL A 43 -0.89 -1.33 -10.15
N GLY A 44 -0.82 -2.45 -10.89
CA GLY A 44 0.03 -3.59 -10.54
C GLY A 44 1.53 -3.25 -10.52
N THR A 45 1.98 -2.30 -11.34
CA THR A 45 3.34 -1.76 -11.24
C THR A 45 3.52 -0.97 -9.95
N LEU A 46 2.57 -0.10 -9.59
CA LEU A 46 2.62 0.63 -8.33
C LEU A 46 2.57 -0.30 -7.11
N MET A 47 1.80 -1.39 -7.18
CA MET A 47 1.75 -2.42 -6.14
C MET A 47 3.11 -3.06 -5.92
N ARG A 48 3.80 -3.48 -7.00
CA ARG A 48 5.13 -4.11 -6.91
C ARG A 48 6.22 -3.19 -6.35
N GLU A 49 6.15 -1.92 -6.70
CA GLU A 49 7.26 -0.99 -6.52
C GLU A 49 7.13 -0.15 -5.25
N ALA A 50 5.92 0.05 -4.74
CA ALA A 50 5.70 0.78 -3.50
C ALA A 50 6.15 -0.05 -2.29
N ALA A 51 6.84 0.59 -1.35
CA ALA A 51 7.21 -0.03 -0.08
C ALA A 51 6.00 -0.22 0.85
N LYS A 52 5.01 0.68 0.79
CA LYS A 52 3.78 0.60 1.57
C LYS A 52 2.67 1.45 0.96
N TRP A 53 1.45 0.94 1.03
CA TRP A 53 0.22 1.68 0.73
C TRP A 53 -0.42 2.09 2.05
N CYS A 54 -0.82 3.35 2.18
CA CYS A 54 -1.42 3.92 3.37
C CYS A 54 -2.80 4.46 3.03
N TYR A 55 -3.83 3.89 3.65
CA TYR A 55 -5.21 4.23 3.34
C TYR A 55 -5.76 5.23 4.35
N ALA A 56 -6.52 6.20 3.82
CA ALA A 56 -7.05 7.32 4.55
C ALA A 56 -5.97 8.00 5.40
N TYR A 57 -4.85 8.42 4.81
CA TYR A 57 -3.76 9.05 5.55
C TYR A 57 -4.21 10.29 6.35
N GLU A 58 -3.82 10.37 7.63
CA GLU A 58 -4.02 11.54 8.50
C GLU A 58 -2.89 11.65 9.52
N ASP A 59 -2.20 12.78 9.59
CA ASP A 59 -1.17 13.08 10.61
C ASP A 59 -0.14 11.96 10.85
N GLN A 60 0.47 11.43 9.78
CA GLN A 60 1.44 10.30 9.83
C GLN A 60 0.86 8.95 10.27
N THR A 61 -0.47 8.82 10.18
CA THR A 61 -1.18 7.57 10.47
C THR A 61 -2.02 7.10 9.31
N CYS A 62 -2.20 5.78 9.21
CA CYS A 62 -3.05 5.11 8.25
C CYS A 62 -4.20 4.41 8.99
N ALA A 63 -5.39 4.35 8.38
CA ALA A 63 -6.46 3.51 8.91
C ALA A 63 -6.09 2.02 8.74
N TRP A 64 -5.52 1.69 7.59
CA TRP A 64 -4.85 0.43 7.33
C TRP A 64 -3.75 0.63 6.30
N THR A 65 -2.90 -0.38 6.15
CA THR A 65 -1.81 -0.36 5.18
C THR A 65 -1.71 -1.68 4.44
N ASP A 66 -1.31 -1.61 3.17
CA ASP A 66 -1.00 -2.81 2.40
C ASP A 66 0.48 -2.86 2.01
N VAL A 67 1.02 -4.09 1.96
CA VAL A 67 2.32 -4.39 1.38
C VAL A 67 2.15 -5.57 0.42
N TYR A 68 2.53 -5.39 -0.84
CA TYR A 68 2.38 -6.40 -1.88
C TYR A 68 3.64 -7.25 -1.99
N PHE A 69 3.47 -8.57 -1.99
CA PHE A 69 4.57 -9.53 -2.03
C PHE A 69 4.79 -10.12 -3.42
N ASP A 70 3.70 -10.40 -4.12
CA ASP A 70 3.71 -10.95 -5.47
C ASP A 70 2.57 -10.33 -6.28
N VAL A 71 2.86 -9.92 -7.50
CA VAL A 71 1.90 -9.25 -8.38
C VAL A 71 2.22 -9.61 -9.83
N ASP A 72 1.28 -10.28 -10.48
CA ASP A 72 1.42 -10.74 -11.86
C ASP A 72 0.26 -10.23 -12.74
N GLU A 73 -0.05 -10.94 -13.82
CA GLU A 73 -1.13 -10.57 -14.74
C GLU A 73 -2.51 -11.03 -14.22
N GLU A 74 -2.55 -12.00 -13.32
CA GLU A 74 -3.78 -12.60 -12.78
C GLU A 74 -4.22 -11.94 -11.48
N GLY A 75 -3.29 -11.42 -10.69
CA GLY A 75 -3.64 -10.80 -9.42
C GLY A 75 -2.47 -10.37 -8.55
N ALA A 76 -2.73 -10.34 -7.25
CA ALA A 76 -1.76 -9.95 -6.24
C ALA A 76 -1.92 -10.74 -4.94
N VAL A 77 -0.78 -11.03 -4.30
CA VAL A 77 -0.70 -11.52 -2.92
C VAL A 77 -0.09 -10.42 -2.06
N PHE A 78 -0.77 -10.07 -0.98
CA PHE A 78 -0.42 -8.91 -0.17
C PHE A 78 -0.81 -9.11 1.29
N GLU A 79 -0.17 -8.36 2.17
CA GLU A 79 -0.56 -8.26 3.57
C GLU A 79 -1.27 -6.95 3.82
N ILE A 80 -2.41 -7.04 4.50
CA ILE A 80 -3.13 -5.91 5.08
C ILE A 80 -2.77 -5.84 6.56
N ASN A 81 -2.48 -4.64 7.04
CA ASN A 81 -2.28 -4.35 8.46
C ASN A 81 -3.24 -3.26 8.93
N ASN A 82 -3.93 -3.47 10.04
CA ASN A 82 -4.86 -2.50 10.62
C ASN A 82 -4.91 -2.61 12.15
N ALA A 83 -5.39 -1.55 12.80
CA ALA A 83 -5.79 -1.64 14.20
C ALA A 83 -7.08 -2.48 14.28
N TRP A 84 -7.05 -3.58 15.04
CA TRP A 84 -8.23 -4.43 15.27
C TRP A 84 -9.09 -3.88 16.41
N ASP A 85 -8.44 -3.32 17.42
CA ASP A 85 -9.04 -2.54 18.49
C ASP A 85 -8.02 -1.60 19.14
N ALA A 86 -8.39 -1.00 20.27
CA ALA A 86 -7.53 -0.10 21.03
C ALA A 86 -6.25 -0.76 21.58
N GLU A 87 -6.21 -2.09 21.67
CA GLU A 87 -5.11 -2.86 22.28
C GLU A 87 -4.29 -3.64 21.24
N ARG A 88 -4.87 -3.98 20.09
CA ARG A 88 -4.32 -4.97 19.14
C ARG A 88 -4.20 -4.42 17.73
N ASN A 89 -3.02 -4.59 17.13
CA ASN A 89 -2.87 -4.56 15.67
C ASN A 89 -3.00 -5.98 15.13
N VAL A 90 -3.54 -6.10 13.92
CA VAL A 90 -3.57 -7.35 13.17
C VAL A 90 -2.98 -7.14 11.80
N GLY A 91 -2.27 -8.17 11.35
CA GLY A 91 -1.82 -8.31 9.97
C GLY A 91 -2.29 -9.64 9.41
N PHE A 92 -2.66 -9.68 8.13
CA PHE A 92 -3.04 -10.92 7.46
C PHE A 92 -2.75 -10.85 5.96
N THR A 93 -2.43 -12.00 5.38
CA THR A 93 -2.23 -12.14 3.94
C THR A 93 -3.54 -12.46 3.24
N ASP A 94 -3.84 -11.72 2.18
CA ASP A 94 -4.98 -11.91 1.29
C ASP A 94 -4.53 -12.01 -0.18
N ILE A 95 -5.48 -12.36 -1.05
CA ILE A 95 -5.29 -12.52 -2.49
C ILE A 95 -6.35 -11.71 -3.21
N ALA A 96 -5.93 -10.91 -4.20
CA ALA A 96 -6.80 -10.21 -5.11
C ALA A 96 -6.63 -10.75 -6.53
N VAL A 97 -7.70 -10.68 -7.32
CA VAL A 97 -7.75 -11.08 -8.73
C VAL A 97 -7.95 -9.85 -9.60
N PHE A 98 -7.27 -9.79 -10.74
CA PHE A 98 -7.46 -8.71 -11.71
C PHE A 98 -8.55 -9.06 -12.71
N GLU A 99 -9.63 -8.26 -12.72
CA GLU A 99 -10.77 -8.45 -13.61
C GLU A 99 -11.06 -7.18 -14.43
N GLY A 100 -10.78 -7.23 -15.73
CA GLY A 100 -10.94 -6.09 -16.60
C GLY A 100 -10.00 -4.94 -16.21
N ASN A 101 -10.54 -3.86 -15.66
CA ASN A 101 -9.75 -2.75 -15.11
C ASN A 101 -9.96 -2.60 -13.59
N ARG A 102 -10.26 -3.69 -12.90
CA ARG A 102 -10.54 -3.72 -11.47
C ARG A 102 -9.70 -4.78 -10.78
N ILE A 103 -9.56 -4.60 -9.48
CA ILE A 103 -8.88 -5.51 -8.57
C ILE A 103 -9.94 -5.99 -7.59
N CYS A 104 -10.27 -7.27 -7.64
CA CYS A 104 -11.39 -7.85 -6.93
C CYS A 104 -10.91 -8.77 -5.82
N GLN A 105 -11.67 -8.84 -4.73
CA GLN A 105 -11.45 -9.85 -3.70
C GLN A 105 -11.55 -11.25 -4.29
N SER A 106 -10.66 -12.15 -3.91
CA SER A 106 -10.66 -13.55 -4.40
C SER A 106 -11.58 -14.49 -3.61
N GLY A 107 -12.10 -14.02 -2.47
CA GLY A 107 -12.77 -14.87 -1.47
C GLY A 107 -11.84 -15.80 -0.70
N TYR A 108 -10.53 -15.56 -0.75
CA TYR A 108 -9.53 -16.32 0.01
C TYR A 108 -9.77 -16.24 1.52
N ASP A 109 -9.62 -17.37 2.20
CA ASP A 109 -9.72 -17.40 3.66
C ASP A 109 -8.43 -16.94 4.33
N TRP A 110 -8.40 -15.65 4.66
CA TRP A 110 -7.25 -14.99 5.29
C TRP A 110 -7.14 -15.19 6.81
N VAL A 111 -8.17 -15.65 7.55
CA VAL A 111 -8.04 -15.76 9.03
C VAL A 111 -6.90 -16.70 9.46
N PRO A 112 -6.64 -17.84 8.79
CA PRO A 112 -5.50 -18.68 9.10
C PRO A 112 -4.16 -17.93 9.04
N THR A 113 -4.03 -16.92 8.19
CA THR A 113 -2.80 -16.13 7.99
C THR A 113 -2.64 -15.00 9.00
N VAL A 114 -3.66 -14.70 9.80
CA VAL A 114 -3.62 -13.62 10.81
C VAL A 114 -2.45 -13.80 11.77
N TRP A 115 -1.72 -12.72 11.97
CA TRP A 115 -0.81 -12.48 13.08
C TRP A 115 -1.25 -11.19 13.80
N ALA A 116 -0.76 -11.01 15.02
CA ALA A 116 -1.15 -9.86 15.82
C ALA A 116 -0.03 -9.44 16.78
N GLU A 117 -0.07 -8.18 17.16
CA GLU A 117 0.82 -7.56 18.14
C GLU A 117 0.02 -6.62 19.05
N ARG A 118 0.57 -6.33 20.22
CA ARG A 118 0.01 -5.32 21.11
C ARG A 118 0.41 -3.93 20.67
N ARG A 119 -0.52 -2.98 20.76
CA ARG A 119 -0.30 -1.58 20.35
C ARG A 119 0.52 -0.76 21.33
N ASP A 120 0.65 -1.21 22.59
CA ASP A 120 1.36 -0.47 23.62
C ASP A 120 2.87 -0.70 23.62
N ASP A 121 3.31 -1.88 23.18
CA ASP A 121 4.72 -2.29 23.23
C ASP A 121 5.20 -3.12 22.02
N ASP A 122 4.38 -3.26 20.99
CA ASP A 122 4.65 -4.03 19.76
C ASP A 122 4.99 -5.52 20.04
N SER A 123 4.59 -6.05 21.21
CA SER A 123 4.86 -7.45 21.53
C SER A 123 3.93 -8.39 20.76
N VAL A 124 4.51 -9.46 20.22
CA VAL A 124 3.78 -10.46 19.42
C VAL A 124 2.76 -11.20 20.28
N ILE A 125 1.52 -11.26 19.78
CA ILE A 125 0.44 -12.09 20.32
C ILE A 125 0.53 -13.47 19.66
N SER A 126 0.65 -14.53 20.45
CA SER A 126 0.87 -15.89 19.94
C SER A 126 0.16 -16.96 20.79
N GLY A 127 0.23 -18.23 20.35
CA GLY A 127 -0.31 -19.36 21.12
C GLY A 127 -1.83 -19.31 21.27
N ARG A 128 -2.31 -19.44 22.53
CA ARG A 128 -3.75 -19.47 22.82
C ARG A 128 -4.41 -18.12 22.55
N ASP A 129 -3.76 -17.01 22.89
CA ASP A 129 -4.32 -15.68 22.71
C ASP A 129 -4.53 -15.36 21.22
N LEU A 130 -3.58 -15.75 20.36
CA LEU A 130 -3.74 -15.62 18.91
C LEU A 130 -4.85 -16.55 18.37
N HIS A 131 -4.97 -17.76 18.92
CA HIS A 131 -6.05 -18.67 18.54
C HIS A 131 -7.42 -18.07 18.88
N ASP A 132 -7.59 -17.52 20.08
CA ASP A 132 -8.84 -16.92 20.54
C ASP A 132 -9.19 -15.67 19.70
N LEU A 133 -8.21 -14.82 19.36
CA LEU A 133 -8.39 -13.71 18.43
C LEU A 133 -8.85 -14.18 17.05
N LYS A 134 -8.26 -15.25 16.50
CA LYS A 134 -8.72 -15.83 15.23
C LYS A 134 -10.17 -16.30 15.31
N GLN A 135 -10.59 -16.91 16.42
CA GLN A 135 -11.99 -17.30 16.62
C GLN A 135 -12.93 -16.09 16.74
N GLU A 136 -12.49 -15.01 17.41
CA GLU A 136 -13.22 -13.74 17.50
C GLU A 136 -13.43 -13.14 16.10
N ILE A 137 -12.38 -13.07 15.27
CA ILE A 137 -12.45 -12.59 13.89
C ILE A 137 -13.43 -13.42 13.07
N TYR A 138 -13.35 -14.76 13.14
CA TYR A 138 -14.30 -15.65 12.46
C TYR A 138 -15.75 -15.38 12.86
N ALA A 139 -16.00 -15.14 14.15
CA ALA A 139 -17.35 -14.91 14.66
C ALA A 139 -17.94 -13.55 14.23
N ASN A 140 -17.08 -12.55 14.01
CA ASN A 140 -17.49 -11.18 13.65
C ASN A 140 -17.52 -10.91 12.15
N ARG A 141 -17.12 -11.87 11.30
CA ARG A 141 -17.25 -11.73 9.84
C ARG A 141 -18.73 -11.64 9.46
N VAL A 142 -19.14 -10.45 9.01
CA VAL A 142 -20.54 -10.14 8.67
C VAL A 142 -20.94 -10.74 7.32
N VAL A 143 -19.97 -10.99 6.43
CA VAL A 143 -20.20 -11.54 5.08
C VAL A 143 -19.32 -12.77 4.87
N PRO A 144 -19.86 -13.90 4.35
CA PRO A 144 -19.06 -15.01 3.87
C PRO A 144 -18.10 -14.54 2.77
N LEU A 145 -16.83 -14.93 2.83
CA LEU A 145 -15.78 -14.47 1.88
C LEU A 145 -16.10 -14.74 0.41
N ASN A 146 -16.95 -15.72 0.14
CA ASN A 146 -17.38 -16.12 -1.20
C ASN A 146 -18.62 -15.36 -1.70
N GLU A 147 -19.13 -14.39 -0.94
CA GLU A 147 -20.38 -13.66 -1.24
C GLU A 147 -20.19 -12.15 -1.46
N ALA A 148 -19.01 -11.59 -1.16
CA ALA A 148 -18.70 -10.19 -1.47
C ALA A 148 -17.94 -10.08 -2.80
N ASP A 149 -18.61 -9.64 -3.86
CA ASP A 149 -17.99 -9.26 -5.13
C ASP A 149 -17.47 -7.81 -5.04
N ASP A 150 -16.57 -7.58 -4.08
CA ASP A 150 -15.93 -6.31 -3.83
C ASP A 150 -14.76 -6.13 -4.79
N CYS A 151 -14.89 -5.14 -5.68
CA CYS A 151 -13.88 -4.78 -6.66
C CYS A 151 -13.47 -3.32 -6.53
N PHE A 152 -12.22 -3.03 -6.89
CA PHE A 152 -11.65 -1.69 -6.76
C PHE A 152 -11.04 -1.23 -8.07
N ASP A 153 -11.21 0.04 -8.40
CA ASP A 153 -10.34 0.72 -9.37
C ASP A 153 -9.78 2.01 -8.77
N TYR A 154 -8.85 2.65 -9.48
CA TYR A 154 -8.09 3.76 -8.92
C TYR A 154 -8.10 4.98 -9.84
N LEU A 155 -8.38 6.15 -9.28
CA LEU A 155 -8.15 7.43 -9.96
C LEU A 155 -6.83 8.02 -9.51
N TYR A 156 -5.99 8.46 -10.45
CA TYR A 156 -4.78 9.19 -10.13
C TYR A 156 -5.12 10.56 -9.56
N LEU A 157 -4.59 10.93 -8.39
CA LEU A 157 -4.80 12.26 -7.80
C LEU A 157 -3.58 13.15 -7.97
N GLY A 158 -2.38 12.60 -7.79
CA GLY A 158 -1.12 13.33 -7.95
C GLY A 158 0.09 12.51 -7.49
N ALA A 159 1.26 13.15 -7.58
CA ALA A 159 2.51 12.61 -7.06
C ALA A 159 3.36 13.76 -6.51
N ASP A 160 4.08 13.48 -5.44
CA ASP A 160 5.15 14.30 -4.90
C ASP A 160 6.46 13.57 -5.12
N THR A 161 7.31 14.12 -5.98
CA THR A 161 8.61 13.53 -6.31
C THR A 161 9.61 13.69 -5.16
N ASP A 162 9.51 14.77 -4.38
CA ASP A 162 10.47 15.05 -3.32
C ASP A 162 10.30 14.07 -2.16
N SER A 163 9.08 13.64 -1.87
CA SER A 163 8.76 12.60 -0.88
C SER A 163 8.53 11.21 -1.49
N GLU A 164 8.81 11.04 -2.79
CA GLU A 164 8.56 9.80 -3.54
C GLU A 164 7.20 9.16 -3.19
N THR A 165 6.14 9.97 -3.25
CA THR A 165 4.77 9.57 -2.87
C THR A 165 3.79 9.75 -4.01
N ILE A 166 2.91 8.77 -4.24
CA ILE A 166 1.79 8.87 -5.20
C ILE A 166 0.48 8.83 -4.42
N THR A 167 -0.50 9.63 -4.84
CA THR A 167 -1.84 9.63 -4.25
C THR A 167 -2.87 9.17 -5.27
N LEU A 168 -3.69 8.20 -4.89
CA LEU A 168 -4.81 7.69 -5.68
C LEU A 168 -6.11 7.82 -4.88
N LEU A 169 -7.25 7.82 -5.58
CA LEU A 169 -8.55 7.54 -5.00
C LEU A 169 -8.93 6.10 -5.36
N GLN A 170 -8.98 5.21 -4.38
CA GLN A 170 -9.58 3.90 -4.54
C GLN A 170 -11.11 4.06 -4.58
N ARG A 171 -11.74 3.49 -5.59
CA ARG A 171 -13.20 3.45 -5.72
C ARG A 171 -13.70 2.03 -5.53
N GLN A 172 -14.66 1.84 -4.64
CA GLN A 172 -15.23 0.52 -4.35
C GLN A 172 -16.45 0.23 -5.22
N TYR A 173 -16.51 -0.98 -5.75
CA TYR A 173 -17.65 -1.53 -6.46
C TYR A 173 -18.14 -2.76 -5.73
N VAL A 174 -19.42 -2.78 -5.35
CA VAL A 174 -20.09 -3.93 -4.74
C VAL A 174 -21.11 -4.45 -5.75
N ASP A 175 -21.03 -5.74 -6.12
CA ASP A 175 -21.87 -6.33 -7.16
C ASP A 175 -21.84 -5.53 -8.48
N GLY A 176 -20.66 -4.97 -8.79
CA GLY A 176 -20.41 -4.14 -9.97
C GLY A 176 -20.94 -2.71 -9.91
N VAL A 177 -21.58 -2.29 -8.81
CA VAL A 177 -22.12 -0.94 -8.59
C VAL A 177 -21.12 -0.10 -7.78
N HIS A 178 -20.78 1.09 -8.27
CA HIS A 178 -19.90 2.02 -7.55
C HIS A 178 -20.60 2.53 -6.29
N GLU A 179 -19.91 2.45 -5.15
CA GLU A 179 -20.34 2.95 -3.84
C GLU A 179 -19.48 4.15 -3.40
N PRO A 180 -19.82 5.40 -3.79
CA PRO A 180 -18.95 6.56 -3.57
C PRO A 180 -18.68 6.89 -2.10
N THR A 181 -19.54 6.44 -1.18
CA THR A 181 -19.35 6.63 0.26
C THR A 181 -18.23 5.77 0.83
N SER A 182 -17.76 4.78 0.06
CA SER A 182 -16.66 3.90 0.41
C SER A 182 -15.39 4.21 -0.37
N ASP A 183 -15.37 5.28 -1.18
CA ASP A 183 -14.16 5.73 -1.85
C ASP A 183 -13.14 6.22 -0.81
N VAL A 184 -11.89 5.81 -0.96
CA VAL A 184 -10.82 6.09 0.00
C VAL A 184 -9.59 6.61 -0.70
N GLU A 185 -9.03 7.69 -0.18
CA GLU A 185 -7.73 8.18 -0.62
C GLU A 185 -6.63 7.24 -0.12
N VAL A 186 -5.69 6.92 -1.01
CA VAL A 186 -4.54 6.07 -0.71
C VAL A 186 -3.25 6.73 -1.14
N SER A 187 -2.29 6.76 -0.22
CA SER A 187 -0.94 7.28 -0.43
C SER A 187 0.04 6.13 -0.53
N LEU A 188 0.79 6.08 -1.62
CA LEU A 188 1.77 5.03 -1.93
C LEU A 188 3.16 5.60 -1.68
N TYR A 189 3.89 4.97 -0.79
CA TYR A 189 5.23 5.39 -0.38
C TYR A 189 6.27 4.49 -1.03
N PHE A 190 7.17 5.08 -1.82
CA PHE A 190 8.25 4.36 -2.50
C PHE A 190 9.56 4.46 -1.73
N ASN A 191 9.72 5.50 -0.92
CA ASN A 191 10.80 5.58 0.05
C ASN A 191 10.53 4.65 1.25
N ALA A 192 11.44 3.71 1.50
CA ALA A 192 11.28 2.72 2.55
C ALA A 192 11.37 3.30 3.98
N GLU A 193 12.12 4.39 4.19
CA GLU A 193 12.25 5.04 5.50
C GLU A 193 10.94 5.77 5.85
N ASP A 194 10.39 6.52 4.91
CA ASP A 194 9.10 7.19 5.09
C ASP A 194 7.98 6.16 5.31
N ALA A 195 7.94 5.11 4.50
CA ALA A 195 6.98 4.01 4.66
C ALA A 195 7.08 3.33 6.03
N ALA A 196 8.29 3.16 6.57
CA ALA A 196 8.52 2.57 7.89
C ALA A 196 8.11 3.49 9.05
N SER A 197 8.07 4.80 8.83
CA SER A 197 7.67 5.78 9.85
C SER A 197 6.16 5.86 10.10
N LEU A 198 5.36 5.34 9.16
CA LEU A 198 3.90 5.34 9.23
C LEU A 198 3.38 4.40 10.33
N SER A 199 2.37 4.86 11.06
CA SER A 199 1.70 4.11 12.12
C SER A 199 0.22 3.85 11.83
N LEU A 200 -0.40 2.91 12.57
CA LEU A 200 -1.83 2.59 12.44
C LEU A 200 -2.66 3.34 13.47
N ARG A 201 -3.76 3.96 13.04
CA ARG A 201 -4.76 4.55 13.94
C ARG A 201 -5.95 3.62 14.17
N TRP A 202 -6.62 3.82 15.31
CA TRP A 202 -7.89 3.19 15.69
C TRP A 202 -9.02 4.21 15.55
#